data_AF-A0AAJ2R998-F1
#
_entry.id   AF-A0AAJ2R998-F1
#
_cell.length_a   1.000
_cell.length_b   1.000
_cell.length_c   1.000
_cell.angle_alpha   90.00
_cell.angle_beta   90.00
_cell.angle_gamma   90.00
#
_symmetry.space_group_name_H-M   'P 1'
#
loop_
_entity.id
_entity.type
_entity.pdbx_description
1 polymer ?
#
loop_
_entity_poly.entity_id
_entity_poly.type
_entity_poly.pdbx_seq_one_letter_code
_entity_poly.pdbx_strand_id
1 'polypeptide(L)'
;MASAKYDNTDGRLRGRRAQARRLRLWSADPCCAGCGRLTDWPDGFQADHIVALHKGGEDKDHNMQVLCLPCHEAKTNKDLGRQETVPIGVDGWPVR
;
A
#
# COMPACT_ATOMS: atom_id res chain seq x y z
N MET A 1 27.92 20.00 -4.87
CA MET A 1 27.64 18.80 -4.04
C MET A 1 26.17 18.45 -4.26
N ALA A 2 25.85 17.37 -4.98
CA ALA A 2 24.47 16.98 -5.20
C ALA A 2 23.91 16.34 -3.93
N SER A 3 22.93 16.99 -3.30
CA SER A 3 22.21 16.39 -2.17
C SER A 3 21.47 15.13 -2.65
N ALA A 4 21.59 14.03 -1.92
CA ALA A 4 20.85 12.81 -2.24
C ALA A 4 19.34 13.11 -2.14
N LYS A 5 18.56 12.73 -3.17
CA LYS A 5 17.10 12.99 -3.22
C LYS A 5 16.32 12.29 -2.09
N TYR A 6 16.91 11.32 -1.41
CA TYR A 6 16.27 10.50 -0.39
C TYR A 6 17.23 10.26 0.79
N ASP A 7 16.68 10.25 2.00
CA ASP A 7 17.39 9.74 3.17
C ASP A 7 17.48 8.21 3.09
N ASN A 8 18.71 7.69 3.16
CA ASN A 8 18.99 6.26 3.14
C ASN A 8 19.31 5.70 4.54
N THR A 9 19.23 6.54 5.58
CA THR A 9 19.52 6.17 6.97
C THR A 9 18.28 5.77 7.76
N ASP A 10 17.07 6.06 7.23
CA ASP A 10 15.78 5.73 7.84
C ASP A 10 15.44 4.21 7.85
N GLY A 11 16.32 3.37 7.32
CA GLY A 11 16.15 1.92 7.24
C GLY A 11 15.11 1.46 6.22
N ARG A 12 14.48 2.37 5.46
CA ARG A 12 13.42 2.02 4.51
C ARG A 12 14.00 1.40 3.24
N LEU A 13 13.32 0.36 2.78
CA LEU A 13 13.69 -0.32 1.55
C LEU A 13 13.26 0.50 0.32
N ARG A 14 14.22 0.88 -0.54
CA ARG A 14 13.99 1.72 -1.74
C ARG A 14 14.57 1.10 -3.01
N GLY A 15 14.15 1.61 -4.16
CA GLY A 15 14.73 1.27 -5.47
C GLY A 15 14.66 -0.23 -5.83
N ARG A 16 15.75 -0.78 -6.37
CA ARG A 16 15.82 -2.19 -6.84
C ARG A 16 15.47 -3.20 -5.75
N ARG A 17 15.87 -2.95 -4.50
CA ARG A 17 15.55 -3.84 -3.37
C ARG A 17 14.03 -3.90 -3.15
N ALA A 18 13.34 -2.76 -3.27
CA ALA A 18 11.89 -2.69 -3.12
C ALA A 18 11.15 -3.38 -4.26
N GLN A 19 11.64 -3.22 -5.50
CA GLN A 19 11.10 -3.94 -6.65
C GLN A 19 11.28 -5.47 -6.51
N ALA A 20 12.45 -5.93 -6.05
CA ALA A 20 12.69 -7.33 -5.77
C ALA A 20 11.76 -7.87 -4.66
N ARG A 21 11.49 -7.08 -3.61
CA ARG A 21 10.52 -7.44 -2.57
C ARG A 21 9.11 -7.57 -3.14
N ARG A 22 8.67 -6.61 -3.97
CA ARG A 22 7.36 -6.68 -4.66
C ARG A 22 7.23 -7.99 -5.44
N LEU A 23 8.25 -8.35 -6.22
CA LEU A 23 8.25 -9.60 -6.99
C LEU A 23 8.16 -10.82 -6.08
N ARG A 24 8.98 -10.89 -5.02
CA ARG A 24 8.96 -12.04 -4.09
C ARG A 24 7.59 -12.23 -3.43
N LEU A 25 6.98 -11.14 -2.93
CA LEU A 25 5.68 -11.20 -2.27
C LEU A 25 4.59 -11.67 -3.23
N TRP A 26 4.53 -11.08 -4.42
CA TRP A 26 3.53 -11.45 -5.43
C TRP A 26 3.73 -12.87 -5.96
N SER A 27 4.97 -13.30 -6.17
CA SER A 27 5.27 -14.67 -6.61
C SER A 27 4.96 -15.73 -5.56
N ALA A 28 4.99 -15.38 -4.26
CA ALA A 28 4.64 -16.29 -3.18
C ALA A 28 3.12 -16.41 -3.00
N ASP A 29 2.42 -15.28 -3.02
CA ASP A 29 0.95 -15.23 -2.98
C ASP A 29 0.45 -14.00 -3.79
N PRO A 30 -0.03 -14.21 -5.03
CA PRO A 30 -0.50 -13.13 -5.88
C PRO A 30 -1.94 -12.68 -5.56
N CYS A 31 -2.59 -13.31 -4.58
CA CYS A 31 -3.96 -12.97 -4.19
C CYS A 31 -3.98 -11.79 -3.22
N CYS A 32 -4.98 -10.93 -3.37
CA CYS A 32 -5.21 -9.82 -2.47
C CYS A 32 -5.58 -10.33 -1.08
N ALA A 33 -4.83 -9.97 -0.04
CA ALA A 33 -5.11 -10.35 1.34
C ALA A 33 -6.46 -9.80 1.87
N GLY A 34 -6.98 -8.72 1.27
CA GLY A 34 -8.26 -8.11 1.65
C GLY A 34 -9.49 -8.77 1.03
N CYS A 35 -9.42 -9.20 -0.23
CA CYS A 35 -10.58 -9.71 -0.97
C CYS A 35 -10.40 -11.10 -1.61
N GLY A 36 -9.20 -11.69 -1.51
CA GLY A 36 -8.87 -13.02 -2.03
C GLY A 36 -8.72 -13.13 -3.55
N ARG A 37 -8.92 -12.04 -4.31
CA ARG A 37 -8.83 -12.06 -5.78
C ARG A 37 -7.37 -12.03 -6.23
N LEU A 38 -7.07 -12.72 -7.32
CA LEU A 38 -5.79 -12.64 -8.01
C LEU A 38 -5.51 -11.19 -8.45
N THR A 39 -4.29 -10.71 -8.24
CA THR A 39 -3.85 -9.37 -8.64
C THR A 39 -2.94 -9.39 -9.85
N ASP A 40 -3.06 -8.38 -10.72
CA ASP A 40 -2.24 -8.27 -11.92
C ASP A 40 -0.84 -7.72 -11.61
N TRP A 41 0.18 -8.29 -12.25
CA TRP A 41 1.56 -7.79 -12.19
C TRP A 41 1.86 -6.80 -13.33
N PRO A 42 2.63 -5.72 -13.11
CA PRO A 42 3.19 -5.24 -11.84
C PRO A 42 2.29 -4.23 -11.11
N ASP A 43 1.25 -3.73 -11.77
CA ASP A 43 0.54 -2.50 -11.36
C ASP A 43 -0.85 -2.76 -10.75
N GLY A 44 -1.34 -3.99 -10.76
CA GLY A 44 -2.65 -4.36 -10.20
C GLY A 44 -2.68 -4.47 -8.67
N PHE A 45 -1.55 -4.20 -8.00
CA PHE A 45 -1.42 -4.32 -6.56
C PHE A 45 -0.41 -3.36 -5.94
N GLN A 46 -0.53 -3.24 -4.62
CA GLN A 46 0.45 -2.61 -3.77
C GLN A 46 0.95 -3.61 -2.72
N ALA A 47 2.27 -3.65 -2.52
CA ALA A 47 2.87 -4.33 -1.37
C ALA A 47 2.78 -3.40 -0.17
N ASP A 48 1.92 -3.75 0.78
CA ASP A 48 1.56 -2.89 1.90
C ASP A 48 1.84 -3.55 3.24
N HIS A 49 2.07 -2.75 4.28
CA HIS A 49 2.33 -3.27 5.62
C HIS A 49 1.03 -3.70 6.30
N ILE A 50 0.95 -4.91 6.87
CA ILE A 50 -0.23 -5.38 7.64
C ILE A 50 -0.50 -4.43 8.80
N VAL A 51 0.53 -4.18 9.62
CA VAL A 51 0.57 -3.10 10.59
C VAL A 51 1.40 -1.96 10.00
N ALA A 52 0.80 -0.79 9.83
CA ALA A 52 1.49 0.37 9.26
C ALA A 52 2.69 0.81 10.11
N LEU A 53 3.76 1.29 9.45
CA LEU A 53 4.99 1.74 10.14
C LEU A 53 4.73 2.82 11.20
N HIS A 54 3.84 3.77 10.92
CA HIS A 54 3.48 4.84 11.86
C HIS A 54 2.68 4.35 13.09
N LYS A 55 2.13 3.13 13.02
CA LYS A 55 1.47 2.43 14.14
C LYS A 55 2.40 1.44 14.84
N GLY A 56 3.71 1.50 14.57
CA GLY A 56 4.71 0.60 15.17
C GLY A 56 4.93 -0.71 14.42
N GLY A 57 4.44 -0.83 13.18
CA GLY A 57 4.72 -2.01 12.34
C GLY A 57 6.18 -2.10 11.88
N GLU A 58 6.65 -3.32 11.63
CA GLU A 58 8.01 -3.58 11.15
C GLU A 58 8.09 -3.58 9.61
N ASP A 59 9.19 -3.11 9.02
CA ASP A 59 9.46 -3.25 7.56
C ASP A 59 10.08 -4.62 7.22
N LYS A 60 9.42 -5.71 7.62
CA LYS A 60 9.84 -7.10 7.36
C LYS A 60 8.82 -7.83 6.51
N ASP A 61 9.28 -8.81 5.72
CA ASP A 61 8.43 -9.53 4.75
C ASP A 61 7.20 -10.21 5.41
N HIS A 62 7.26 -10.61 6.69
CA HIS A 62 6.11 -11.16 7.41
C HIS A 62 5.00 -10.14 7.72
N ASN A 63 5.33 -8.85 7.76
CA ASN A 63 4.39 -7.75 7.97
C ASN A 63 4.00 -7.13 6.62
N MET A 64 4.30 -7.77 5.50
CA MET A 64 3.91 -7.31 4.17
C MET A 64 2.78 -8.17 3.61
N GLN A 65 1.88 -7.55 2.86
CA GLN A 65 0.79 -8.22 2.16
C GLN A 65 0.58 -7.62 0.77
N VAL A 66 0.07 -8.44 -0.15
CA VAL A 66 -0.37 -8.01 -1.48
C VAL A 66 -1.82 -7.52 -1.35
N LEU A 67 -2.08 -6.28 -1.77
CA LEU A 67 -3.42 -5.71 -1.81
C LEU A 67 -3.72 -5.15 -3.19
N CYS A 68 -4.89 -5.47 -3.74
CA CYS A 68 -5.38 -4.76 -4.92
C CYS A 68 -5.64 -3.27 -4.58
N LEU A 69 -5.63 -2.42 -5.59
CA LEU A 69 -5.77 -0.96 -5.44
C LEU A 69 -6.95 -0.53 -4.55
N PRO A 70 -8.20 -1.04 -4.72
CA PRO A 70 -9.31 -0.61 -3.87
C PRO A 70 -9.17 -1.07 -2.41
N CYS A 71 -8.66 -2.29 -2.17
CA CYS A 71 -8.42 -2.76 -0.81
C CYS A 71 -7.29 -1.98 -0.12
N HIS A 72 -6.26 -1.60 -0.87
CA HIS A 72 -5.17 -0.76 -0.39
C HIS A 72 -5.66 0.65 0.00
N GLU A 73 -6.51 1.26 -0.82
CA GLU A 73 -7.12 2.56 -0.51
C GLU A 73 -8.00 2.49 0.75
N ALA A 74 -8.88 1.49 0.83
CA ALA A 74 -9.71 1.27 2.02
C ALA A 74 -8.87 1.07 3.29
N LYS A 75 -7.77 0.30 3.20
CA LYS A 75 -6.83 0.14 4.32
C LYS A 75 -6.14 1.46 4.67
N THR A 76 -5.70 2.24 3.69
CA THR A 76 -5.08 3.55 3.93
C THR A 76 -6.02 4.50 4.66
N ASN A 77 -7.29 4.53 4.26
CA ASN A 77 -8.32 5.34 4.92
C ASN A 77 -8.51 4.90 6.37
N LYS A 78 -8.66 3.59 6.60
CA LYS A 78 -8.75 3.01 7.95
C LYS A 78 -7.50 3.31 8.78
N ASP A 79 -6.32 3.25 8.16
CA ASP A 79 -5.07 3.43 8.89
C ASP A 79 -4.85 4.86 9.35
N LEU A 80 -5.18 5.82 8.50
CA LEU A 80 -5.09 7.25 8.79
C LEU A 80 -6.31 7.79 9.55
N GLY A 81 -7.32 6.95 9.84
CA GLY A 81 -8.57 7.38 10.48
C GLY A 81 -9.39 8.35 9.62
N ARG A 82 -9.22 8.31 8.29
CA ARG A 82 -9.98 9.13 7.36
C ARG A 82 -11.40 8.57 7.24
N GLN A 83 -12.39 9.46 7.29
CA GLN A 83 -13.75 9.12 6.87
C GLN A 83 -13.81 9.23 5.34
N GLU A 84 -14.40 8.21 4.69
CA GLU A 84 -14.69 8.28 3.26
C GLU A 84 -15.66 9.43 3.02
N THR A 85 -15.19 10.45 2.30
CA THR A 85 -16.04 11.59 1.96
C THR A 85 -16.98 11.17 0.83
N VAL A 86 -18.28 11.33 1.06
CA VAL A 86 -19.28 11.13 0.01
C VAL A 86 -18.99 12.16 -1.11
N PRO A 87 -18.96 11.76 -2.39
CA PRO A 87 -18.78 12.71 -3.47
C PRO A 87 -19.90 13.76 -3.43
N ILE A 88 -19.58 15.01 -3.75
CA ILE A 88 -20.56 16.09 -3.82
C ILE A 88 -21.03 16.19 -5.27
N GLY A 89 -22.34 16.07 -5.48
CA GLY A 89 -22.98 16.23 -6.78
C GLY A 89 -22.88 17.65 -7.30
N VAL A 90 -23.18 17.84 -8.60
CA VAL A 90 -23.22 19.16 -9.24
C VAL A 90 -24.28 20.10 -8.63
N ASP A 91 -25.23 19.53 -7.91
CA ASP A 91 -26.27 20.19 -7.12
C ASP A 91 -25.80 20.61 -5.71
N GLY A 92 -24.57 20.27 -5.34
CA GLY A 92 -23.98 20.59 -4.03
C GLY A 92 -24.38 19.64 -2.90
N TRP A 93 -25.09 18.54 -3.20
CA TRP A 93 -25.51 17.56 -2.20
C TRP A 93 -24.68 16.27 -2.29
N PRO A 94 -24.49 15.52 -1.18
CA PRO A 94 -23.83 14.22 -1.23
C PRO A 94 -24.57 13.26 -2.18
N VAL A 95 -23.87 12.70 -3.18
CA VAL A 95 -24.42 11.63 -4.03
C VAL A 95 -24.53 10.36 -3.18
N ARG A 96 -25.77 9.97 -2.87
CA ARG A 96 -26.09 8.78 -2.08
C ARG A 96 -26.81 7.75 -2.93
#